data_AF-A0A377YWA3-F1
#
_entry.id   AF-A0A377YWA3-F1
#
_cell.length_a   1.000
_cell.length_b   1.000
_cell.length_c   1.000
_cell.angle_alpha   90.00
_cell.angle_beta   90.00
_cell.angle_gamma   90.00
#
_symmetry.space_group_name_H-M   'P 1'
#
loop_
_entity.id
_entity.type
_entity.pdbx_description
1 polymer ?
#
loop_
_entity_poly.entity_id
_entity_poly.type
_entity_poly.pdbx_seq_one_letter_code
_entity_poly.pdbx_strand_id
1 'polypeptide(L)'
;MIASSLAKLPIPKLMRWGASDVHFVRPVHTVTLLLGDKVIPATILGIPSDRVIRGHRFMGEPEFTIDHADQYPQILLERGKVIADYEQRKAKSKLMRKRRRVRLAVKPI
;
A
#
# COMPACT_ATOMS: atom_id res chain seq x y z
N MET A 1 13.64 -8.17 15.47
CA MET A 1 12.20 -8.50 15.31
C MET A 1 11.56 -7.82 14.10
N ILE A 2 11.73 -6.52 13.83
CA ILE A 2 11.21 -5.89 12.58
C ILE A 2 12.20 -5.98 11.41
N ALA A 3 13.48 -5.66 11.63
CA ALA A 3 14.54 -5.72 10.61
C ALA A 3 14.69 -7.13 10.00
N SER A 4 14.55 -8.16 10.84
CA SER A 4 14.56 -9.58 10.45
C SER A 4 13.40 -9.98 9.54
N SER A 5 12.24 -9.32 9.64
CA SER A 5 11.08 -9.59 8.79
C SER A 5 11.19 -8.91 7.44
N LEU A 6 11.76 -7.70 7.39
CA LEU A 6 12.05 -6.98 6.15
C LEU A 6 13.07 -7.75 5.28
N ALA A 7 14.09 -8.34 5.89
CA ALA A 7 15.12 -9.11 5.20
C ALA A 7 14.62 -10.41 4.54
N LYS A 8 13.47 -10.95 4.98
CA LYS A 8 12.88 -12.20 4.46
C LYS A 8 11.94 -11.99 3.26
N LEU A 9 11.70 -10.75 2.85
CA LEU A 9 10.85 -10.48 1.69
C LEU A 9 11.57 -10.89 0.40
N PRO A 10 10.96 -11.74 -0.46
CA PRO A 10 11.57 -12.15 -1.72
C PRO A 10 11.56 -10.97 -2.70
N ILE A 11 12.65 -10.21 -2.74
CA ILE A 11 12.83 -9.04 -3.60
C ILE A 11 13.88 -9.35 -4.69
N PRO A 12 13.48 -9.54 -5.96
CA PRO A 12 14.39 -9.97 -7.03
C PRO A 12 15.35 -8.89 -7.55
N LYS A 13 15.16 -7.61 -7.18
CA LYS A 13 16.10 -6.52 -7.52
C LYS A 13 16.14 -5.50 -6.39
N LEU A 14 17.21 -5.59 -5.61
CA LEU A 14 17.49 -4.73 -4.47
C LEU A 14 18.18 -3.46 -4.98
N MET A 15 17.66 -2.27 -4.67
CA MET A 15 18.35 -1.00 -4.92
C MET A 15 19.06 -0.55 -3.64
N ARG A 16 20.31 -0.09 -3.78
CA ARG A 16 21.11 0.45 -2.68
C ARG A 16 20.61 1.86 -2.33
N TRP A 17 20.37 2.13 -1.05
CA TRP A 17 19.81 3.40 -0.58
C TRP A 17 20.89 4.26 0.10
N GLY A 18 21.40 5.26 -0.60
CA GLY A 18 22.44 6.17 -0.07
C GLY A 18 23.68 5.42 0.43
N ALA A 19 24.15 5.77 1.63
CA ALA A 19 25.26 5.10 2.32
C ALA A 19 24.82 3.95 3.26
N SER A 20 23.54 3.55 3.23
CA SER A 20 22.97 2.57 4.16
C SER A 20 22.86 1.18 3.52
N ASP A 21 23.16 0.12 4.29
CA ASP A 21 23.08 -1.29 3.84
C ASP A 21 21.64 -1.85 3.78
N VAL A 22 20.62 -0.99 3.87
CA VAL A 22 19.23 -1.45 3.82
C VAL A 22 18.71 -1.38 2.38
N HIS A 23 18.13 -2.50 1.93
CA HIS A 23 17.77 -2.71 0.55
C HIS A 23 16.24 -2.72 0.38
N PHE A 24 15.68 -1.85 -0.48
CA PHE A 24 14.26 -1.85 -0.83
C PHE A 24 14.05 -1.44 -2.30
N VAL A 25 12.94 -1.84 -2.92
CA VAL A 25 12.72 -1.76 -4.39
C VAL A 25 12.56 -0.31 -4.89
N ARG A 26 12.15 0.64 -4.04
CA ARG A 26 11.94 2.07 -4.34
C ARG A 26 12.14 2.93 -3.07
N PRO A 27 12.39 4.24 -3.16
CA PRO A 27 12.37 5.11 -2.00
C PRO A 27 11.01 5.00 -1.29
N VAL A 28 11.04 4.59 -0.03
CA VAL A 28 9.87 4.72 0.85
C VAL A 28 9.73 6.21 1.17
N HIS A 29 8.51 6.73 1.16
CA HIS A 29 8.25 8.13 1.50
C HIS A 29 7.55 8.28 2.86
N THR A 30 6.88 7.22 3.32
CA THR A 30 6.04 7.27 4.52
C THR A 30 6.01 5.88 5.16
N VAL A 31 6.04 5.84 6.48
CA VAL A 31 5.91 4.63 7.29
C VAL A 31 4.74 4.87 8.25
N THR A 32 3.68 4.08 8.11
CA THR A 32 2.53 4.14 9.02
C THR A 32 2.59 2.97 10.00
N LEU A 33 2.71 3.24 11.30
CA LEU A 33 2.80 2.19 12.31
C LEU A 33 1.95 2.52 13.53
N LEU A 34 0.82 1.82 13.64
CA LEU A 34 -0.19 2.02 14.69
C LEU A 34 -0.51 0.70 15.38
N LEU A 35 -0.75 0.78 16.70
CA LEU A 35 -1.37 -0.27 17.51
C LEU A 35 -2.62 0.32 18.14
N GLY A 36 -3.78 -0.08 17.61
CA GLY A 36 -5.04 0.60 17.92
C GLY A 36 -4.98 2.07 17.46
N ASP A 37 -5.10 2.98 18.41
CA ASP A 37 -5.01 4.44 18.23
C ASP A 37 -3.59 5.02 18.46
N LYS A 38 -2.64 4.19 18.90
CA LYS A 38 -1.30 4.66 19.29
C LYS A 38 -0.29 4.49 18.18
N VAL A 39 0.40 5.57 17.83
CA VAL A 39 1.58 5.51 16.95
C VAL A 39 2.72 4.86 17.72
N ILE A 40 3.30 3.80 17.16
CA ILE A 40 4.48 3.17 17.74
C ILE A 40 5.72 3.88 17.18
N PRO A 41 6.51 4.59 18.01
CA PRO A 41 7.69 5.29 17.54
C PRO A 41 8.76 4.28 17.06
N ALA A 42 9.04 4.30 15.77
CA ALA A 42 10.07 3.51 15.12
C ALA A 42 10.65 4.26 13.92
N THR A 43 11.94 4.04 13.65
CA THR A 43 12.57 4.53 12.42
C THR A 43 12.79 3.33 11.50
N ILE A 44 12.08 3.31 10.36
CA ILE A 44 12.18 2.25 9.37
C ILE A 44 12.74 2.87 8.10
N LEU A 45 13.89 2.36 7.62
CA LEU A 45 14.57 2.91 6.44
C LEU A 45 14.83 4.42 6.56
N GLY A 46 15.26 4.88 7.74
CA GLY A 46 15.53 6.30 8.02
C GLY A 46 14.30 7.22 8.04
N ILE A 47 13.08 6.66 7.97
CA ILE A 47 11.82 7.41 8.00
C ILE A 47 11.14 7.14 9.35
N PRO A 48 10.75 8.20 10.08
CA PRO A 48 9.98 8.03 11.31
C PRO A 48 8.57 7.52 11.00
N SER A 49 8.10 6.59 11.83
CA SER A 49 6.72 6.13 11.84
C SER A 49 5.77 7.26 12.23
N ASP A 50 4.65 7.36 11.52
CA ASP A 50 3.58 8.30 11.84
C ASP A 50 2.20 7.68 11.52
N ARG A 51 1.12 8.46 11.65
CA ARG A 51 -0.25 8.12 11.24
C ARG A 51 -0.58 8.51 9.79
N VAL A 52 0.40 9.09 9.09
CA VAL A 52 0.23 9.61 7.73
C VAL A 52 0.21 8.47 6.72
N ILE A 53 -0.72 8.52 5.78
CA ILE A 53 -0.92 7.58 4.67
C ILE A 53 -0.99 8.37 3.36
N ARG A 54 -0.57 7.74 2.27
CA ARG A 54 -0.66 8.29 0.91
C ARG A 54 -1.56 7.44 0.03
N GLY A 55 -2.48 8.10 -0.67
CA GLY A 55 -3.40 7.48 -1.62
C GLY A 55 -2.80 7.29 -3.02
N HIS A 56 -3.65 6.85 -3.94
CA HIS A 56 -3.29 6.72 -5.36
C HIS A 56 -3.01 8.10 -5.98
N ARG A 57 -1.81 8.28 -6.55
CA ARG A 57 -1.26 9.55 -7.08
C ARG A 57 -2.22 10.41 -7.91
N PHE A 58 -3.13 9.80 -8.67
CA PHE A 58 -4.03 10.52 -9.58
C PHE A 58 -5.50 10.47 -9.18
N MET A 59 -5.89 9.49 -8.36
CA MET A 59 -7.31 9.17 -8.14
C MET A 59 -7.74 9.36 -6.70
N GLY A 60 -6.79 9.22 -5.77
CA GLY A 60 -7.02 9.39 -4.35
C GLY A 60 -6.40 10.67 -3.84
N GLU A 61 -6.66 10.94 -2.57
CA GLU A 61 -6.03 12.04 -1.87
C GLU A 61 -4.52 11.81 -1.74
N PRO A 62 -3.70 12.86 -1.93
CA PRO A 62 -2.24 12.73 -1.91
C PRO A 62 -1.73 12.28 -0.55
N GLU A 63 -2.34 12.76 0.54
CA GLU A 63 -1.92 12.50 1.90
C GLU A 63 -3.09 12.68 2.88
N PHE A 64 -3.21 11.78 3.86
CA PHE A 64 -4.22 11.84 4.92
C PHE A 64 -3.78 11.04 6.14
N THR A 65 -4.41 11.27 7.28
CA THR A 65 -4.14 10.56 8.53
C THR A 65 -5.25 9.57 8.87
N ILE A 66 -4.92 8.60 9.71
CA ILE A 66 -5.87 7.70 10.35
C ILE A 66 -5.73 7.78 11.87
N ASP A 67 -6.83 7.64 12.59
CA ASP A 67 -6.84 7.74 14.06
C ASP A 67 -6.76 6.36 14.70
N HIS A 68 -7.27 5.33 14.05
CA HIS A 68 -7.21 3.95 14.52
C HIS A 68 -6.78 2.99 13.40
N ALA A 69 -5.97 1.99 13.74
CA ALA A 69 -5.44 1.00 12.79
C ALA A 69 -6.55 0.28 12.00
N ASP A 70 -7.69 -0.01 12.63
CA ASP A 70 -8.83 -0.70 12.00
C ASP A 70 -9.49 0.12 10.88
N GLN A 71 -9.31 1.44 10.88
CA GLN A 71 -9.85 2.30 9.83
C GLN A 71 -9.07 2.17 8.52
N TYR A 72 -7.87 1.59 8.56
CA TYR A 72 -6.95 1.51 7.43
C TYR A 72 -7.59 0.99 6.14
N PRO A 73 -8.30 -0.16 6.12
CA PRO A 73 -8.81 -0.71 4.86
C PRO A 73 -9.90 0.17 4.24
N GLN A 74 -10.79 0.73 5.06
CA GLN A 74 -11.94 1.50 4.59
C GLN A 74 -11.50 2.89 4.12
N ILE A 75 -10.71 3.61 4.93
CA ILE A 75 -10.22 4.95 4.57
C ILE A 75 -9.35 4.88 3.31
N LEU A 76 -8.49 3.86 3.19
CA LEU A 76 -7.63 3.69 2.02
C LEU A 76 -8.45 3.41 0.74
N LEU A 77 -9.57 2.70 0.86
CA LEU A 77 -10.47 2.45 -0.26
C LEU A 77 -11.21 3.73 -0.69
N GLU A 78 -11.76 4.47 0.27
CA GLU A 78 -12.64 5.61 0.03
C GLU A 78 -11.85 6.85 -0.42
N ARG A 79 -10.84 7.23 0.37
CA ARG A 79 -10.01 8.43 0.14
C ARG A 79 -8.78 8.13 -0.72
N GLY A 80 -8.12 7.01 -0.42
CA GLY A 80 -6.91 6.61 -1.14
C GLY A 80 -7.15 5.97 -2.51
N LYS A 81 -8.38 5.51 -2.80
CA LYS A 81 -8.73 4.70 -3.99
C LYS A 81 -7.88 3.43 -4.14
N VAL A 82 -7.41 2.87 -3.03
CA VAL A 82 -6.60 1.64 -3.01
C VAL A 82 -7.30 0.58 -2.17
N ILE A 83 -7.48 -0.62 -2.73
CA ILE A 83 -8.06 -1.77 -2.01
C ILE A 83 -6.95 -2.44 -1.21
N ALA A 84 -6.93 -2.28 0.11
CA ALA A 84 -5.93 -2.90 0.98
C ALA A 84 -5.98 -4.43 0.94
N ASP A 85 -7.19 -5.00 1.03
CA ASP A 85 -7.41 -6.45 1.11
C ASP A 85 -7.09 -7.18 -0.21
N TYR A 86 -6.34 -8.27 -0.10
CA TYR A 86 -5.88 -9.03 -1.25
C TYR A 86 -7.02 -9.77 -1.97
N GLU A 87 -7.90 -10.44 -1.23
CA GLU A 87 -8.97 -11.25 -1.79
C GLU A 87 -10.01 -10.36 -2.48
N GLN A 88 -10.37 -9.22 -1.88
CA GLN A 88 -11.22 -8.21 -2.50
C GLN A 88 -10.61 -7.67 -3.79
N ARG A 89 -9.31 -7.35 -3.79
CA ARG A 89 -8.61 -6.84 -4.98
C ARG A 89 -8.60 -7.87 -6.12
N LYS A 90 -8.35 -9.14 -5.79
CA LYS A 90 -8.36 -10.27 -6.73
C LYS A 90 -9.74 -10.52 -7.31
N ALA A 91 -10.78 -10.50 -6.48
CA ALA A 91 -12.17 -10.65 -6.91
C ALA A 91 -12.59 -9.52 -7.87
N LYS A 92 -12.27 -8.26 -7.55
CA LYS A 92 -12.57 -7.12 -8.41
C LYS A 92 -11.86 -7.21 -9.76
N SER A 93 -10.60 -7.64 -9.76
CA SER A 93 -9.83 -7.87 -10.99
C SER A 93 -10.45 -8.96 -11.88
N LYS A 94 -10.89 -10.08 -11.29
CA LYS A 94 -11.61 -11.14 -12.02
C LYS A 94 -12.93 -10.63 -12.61
N LEU A 95 -13.72 -9.88 -11.82
CA LEU A 95 -14.99 -9.30 -12.27
C LEU A 95 -14.80 -8.34 -13.43
N MET A 96 -13.80 -7.44 -13.35
CA MET A 96 -13.45 -6.50 -14.42
C MET A 96 -13.08 -7.23 -15.71
N ARG A 97 -12.29 -8.30 -15.64
CA ARG A 97 -11.93 -9.14 -16.80
C ARG A 97 -13.18 -9.78 -17.43
N LYS A 98 -14.08 -10.34 -16.61
CA LYS A 98 -15.33 -10.96 -17.09
C LYS A 98 -16.24 -9.93 -17.77
N ARG A 99 -16.44 -8.76 -17.16
CA ARG A 99 -17.23 -7.65 -17.74
C ARG A 99 -16.67 -7.17 -19.08
N ARG A 100 -15.34 -7.03 -19.19
CA ARG A 100 -14.69 -6.63 -20.44
C ARG A 100 -14.89 -7.67 -21.55
N ARG A 101 -14.84 -8.97 -21.21
CA ARG A 101 -15.09 -10.06 -22.17
C ARG A 101 -16.51 -10.03 -22.74
N VAL A 102 -17.51 -9.80 -21.88
CA VAL A 102 -18.92 -9.69 -22.30
C VAL A 102 -19.12 -8.45 -23.19
N ARG A 103 -18.59 -7.28 -22.79
CA ARG A 103 -18.75 -6.04 -23.57
C ARG A 103 -18.15 -6.11 -24.97
N LEU A 104 -17.03 -6.83 -25.15
CA LEU A 104 -16.40 -7.03 -26.46
C LEU A 104 -17.18 -8.00 -27.35
N ALA A 105 -17.87 -8.99 -26.76
CA ALA A 105 -18.67 -9.96 -27.51
C ALA A 105 -20.02 -9.41 -28.01
N VAL A 106 -20.47 -8.27 -27.50
CA VAL A 106 -21.80 -7.68 -27.78
C VAL A 106 -21.72 -6.44 -28.68
N LYS A 107 -20.53 -5.98 -29.08
CA LYS A 107 -20.42 -4.90 -30.08
C LYS A 107 -20.71 -5.48 -31.48
N PRO A 108 -21.81 -5.10 -32.16
CA PRO A 108 -21.96 -5.38 -33.58
C PRO A 108 -20.95 -4.54 -34.36
N ILE A 109 -20.53 -5.07 -35.52
CA ILE A 109 -19.79 -4.32 -36.55
C ILE A 109 -20.72 -3.24 -37.11
#